data_AF-A0A969EFT9-F1
#
_entry.id   AF-A0A969EFT9-F1
#
_cell.length_a   1.000
_cell.length_b   1.000
_cell.length_c   1.000
_cell.angle_alpha   90.00
_cell.angle_beta   90.00
_cell.angle_gamma   90.00
#
_symmetry.space_group_name_H-M   'P 1'
#
loop_
_entity.id
_entity.type
_entity.pdbx_description
1 polymer ?
#
loop_
_entity_poly.entity_id
_entity_poly.type
_entity_poly.pdbx_seq_one_letter_code
_entity_poly.pdbx_strand_id
1 'polypeptide(L)'
;MSRAWTGTRSASTYAQGRTPGGQVSMRLAVRCDPGADATVSIVLVVQRANTIPGFSFAAFEGEEAPTLQRKLATIRVVALRRDVTVSTPVSGRFLADGSFAFTLTAPLLGRNEVKWLTDAMILGAVLVVLSVQDPVDPNKRVYAQFQASQAATPVANVMDGCDASR
;
A
#
# COMPACT_ATOMS: atom_id res chain seq x y z
N MET A 1 31.63 -2.52 6.94
CA MET A 1 31.49 -3.21 5.64
C MET A 1 30.01 -3.44 5.40
N SER A 2 29.37 -2.58 4.61
CA SER A 2 27.95 -2.70 4.27
C SER A 2 27.81 -3.67 3.10
N ARG A 3 27.18 -4.84 3.32
CA ARG A 3 26.87 -5.76 2.21
C ARG A 3 25.83 -5.09 1.32
N ALA A 4 26.16 -4.83 0.06
CA ALA A 4 25.16 -4.61 -0.97
C ALA A 4 24.33 -5.90 -1.10
N TRP A 5 23.02 -5.80 -0.90
CA TRP A 5 22.11 -6.94 -0.98
C TRP A 5 21.57 -7.09 -2.40
N THR A 6 21.61 -8.31 -2.93
CA THR A 6 20.98 -8.70 -4.20
C THR A 6 19.70 -9.48 -3.91
N GLY A 7 18.52 -8.86 -4.01
CA GLY A 7 17.23 -9.57 -3.95
C GLY A 7 16.04 -8.73 -3.45
N THR A 8 14.87 -8.95 -4.07
CA THR A 8 13.59 -8.35 -3.64
C THR A 8 13.25 -8.75 -2.21
N ARG A 9 12.86 -7.79 -1.38
CA ARG A 9 12.34 -8.03 -0.02
C ARG A 9 10.86 -7.71 0.05
N SER A 10 10.11 -8.50 0.80
CA SER A 10 8.69 -8.25 0.99
C SER A 10 8.21 -8.64 2.38
N ALA A 11 7.25 -7.88 2.89
CA ALA A 11 6.50 -8.19 4.09
C ALA A 11 5.01 -8.09 3.78
N SER A 12 4.19 -8.85 4.50
CA SER A 12 2.75 -8.68 4.42
C SER A 12 2.07 -8.97 5.74
N THR A 13 0.94 -8.32 5.96
CA THR A 13 0.07 -8.52 7.11
C THR A 13 -1.39 -8.51 6.66
N TYR A 14 -2.25 -9.09 7.48
CA TYR A 14 -3.68 -9.18 7.22
C TYR A 14 -4.46 -8.39 8.26
N ALA A 15 -5.58 -7.82 7.83
CA ALA A 15 -6.56 -7.23 8.72
C ALA A 15 -7.97 -7.48 8.19
N GLN A 16 -8.97 -7.33 9.06
CA GLN A 16 -10.34 -7.16 8.59
C GLN A 16 -10.53 -5.72 8.14
N GLY A 17 -10.98 -5.55 6.90
CA GLY A 17 -11.36 -4.27 6.32
C GLY A 17 -12.86 -4.15 6.12
N ARG A 18 -13.31 -2.96 5.73
CA ARG A 18 -14.69 -2.65 5.36
C ARG A 18 -14.75 -2.25 3.90
N THR A 19 -15.80 -2.69 3.24
CA THR A 19 -16.18 -2.31 1.88
C THR A 19 -17.67 -1.97 1.86
N PRO A 20 -18.21 -1.42 0.75
CA PRO A 20 -19.65 -1.21 0.62
C PRO A 20 -20.47 -2.51 0.76
N GLY A 21 -19.88 -3.66 0.42
CA GLY A 21 -20.50 -4.99 0.54
C GLY A 21 -20.35 -5.64 1.92
N GLY A 22 -19.68 -5.01 2.88
CA GLY A 22 -19.47 -5.56 4.23
C GLY A 22 -18.00 -5.73 4.61
N GLN A 23 -17.75 -6.56 5.63
CA GLN A 23 -16.39 -6.86 6.08
C GLN A 23 -15.70 -7.88 5.18
N VAL A 24 -14.42 -7.68 4.94
CA VAL A 24 -13.61 -8.59 4.14
C VAL A 24 -12.17 -8.60 4.65
N SER A 25 -11.50 -9.74 4.54
CA SER A 25 -10.07 -9.79 4.82
C SER A 25 -9.31 -9.01 3.75
N MET A 26 -8.38 -8.19 4.19
CA MET A 26 -7.47 -7.43 3.34
C MET A 26 -6.03 -7.73 3.74
N ARG A 27 -5.14 -7.75 2.76
CA ARG A 27 -3.71 -7.92 2.97
C ARG A 27 -2.99 -6.65 2.56
N LEU A 28 -2.20 -6.11 3.48
CA LEU A 28 -1.21 -5.09 3.16
C LEU A 28 0.10 -5.81 2.87
N ALA A 29 0.71 -5.53 1.72
CA ALA A 29 2.04 -5.98 1.38
C ALA A 29 2.93 -4.77 1.10
N VAL A 30 4.17 -4.83 1.56
CA VAL A 30 5.22 -3.88 1.17
C VAL A 30 6.33 -4.68 0.51
N ARG A 31 6.73 -4.25 -0.67
CA ARG A 31 7.82 -4.86 -1.44
C ARG A 31 8.85 -3.80 -1.77
N CYS A 32 10.10 -4.21 -1.77
CA CYS A 32 11.21 -3.37 -2.14
C CYS A 32 12.08 -4.11 -3.15
N ASP A 33 12.28 -3.47 -4.29
CA ASP A 33 13.09 -3.98 -5.39
C ASP A 33 14.39 -3.17 -5.44
N PRO A 34 15.54 -3.76 -5.08
CA PRO A 34 16.82 -3.04 -5.05
C PRO A 34 17.40 -2.86 -6.47
N GLY A 35 18.25 -1.85 -6.64
CA GLY A 35 18.94 -1.56 -7.91
C GLY A 35 19.22 -0.07 -8.09
N ALA A 36 19.75 0.30 -9.27
CA ALA A 36 19.93 1.72 -9.64
C ALA A 36 18.60 2.49 -9.63
N ASP A 37 17.52 1.81 -10.02
CA ASP A 37 16.14 2.31 -9.95
C ASP A 37 15.38 1.66 -8.78
N ALA A 38 15.99 1.64 -7.58
CA ALA A 38 15.37 1.01 -6.42
C ALA A 38 13.94 1.55 -6.22
N THR A 39 12.96 0.67 -6.08
CA THR A 39 11.57 1.05 -5.87
C THR A 39 10.98 0.41 -4.63
N VAL A 40 9.99 1.09 -4.07
CA VAL A 40 9.13 0.55 -3.03
C VAL A 40 7.70 0.50 -3.54
N SER A 41 7.05 -0.65 -3.34
CA SER A 41 5.65 -0.89 -3.68
C SER A 41 4.85 -1.18 -2.42
N ILE A 42 3.77 -0.43 -2.22
CA ILE A 42 2.74 -0.69 -1.21
C ILE A 42 1.53 -1.27 -1.94
N VAL A 43 1.11 -2.47 -1.55
CA VAL A 43 0.02 -3.20 -2.19
C VAL A 43 -1.08 -3.49 -1.17
N LEU A 44 -2.29 -3.02 -1.45
CA LEU A 44 -3.49 -3.40 -0.72
C LEU A 44 -4.26 -4.44 -1.54
N VAL A 45 -4.35 -5.66 -1.02
CA VAL A 45 -5.16 -6.71 -1.63
C VAL A 45 -6.48 -6.83 -0.88
N VAL A 46 -7.57 -6.65 -1.61
CA VAL A 46 -8.94 -6.91 -1.14
C VAL A 46 -9.32 -8.32 -1.58
N GLN A 47 -9.50 -9.23 -0.62
CA GLN A 47 -9.85 -10.61 -0.95
C GLN A 47 -11.26 -10.68 -1.53
N ARG A 48 -11.49 -11.60 -2.49
CA ARG A 48 -12.82 -11.82 -3.10
C ARG A 48 -13.47 -10.53 -3.62
N ALA A 49 -12.67 -9.62 -4.15
CA ALA A 49 -13.14 -8.31 -4.63
C ALA A 49 -14.20 -8.43 -5.73
N ASN A 50 -14.12 -9.46 -6.57
CA ASN A 50 -15.10 -9.77 -7.59
C ASN A 50 -16.51 -10.09 -7.06
N THR A 51 -16.66 -10.42 -5.76
CA THR A 51 -17.96 -10.67 -5.14
C THR A 51 -18.49 -9.49 -4.34
N ILE A 52 -17.78 -8.37 -4.28
CA ILE A 52 -18.15 -7.22 -3.44
C ILE A 52 -19.04 -6.28 -4.25
N PRO A 53 -20.34 -6.16 -3.91
CA PRO A 53 -21.21 -5.24 -4.60
C PRO A 53 -20.89 -3.79 -4.24
N GLY A 54 -21.19 -2.88 -5.17
CA GLY A 54 -21.20 -1.45 -4.91
C GLY A 54 -19.84 -0.77 -4.89
N PHE A 55 -18.75 -1.43 -5.28
CA PHE A 55 -17.44 -0.78 -5.48
C PHE A 55 -16.91 -1.05 -6.89
N SER A 56 -16.41 -0.01 -7.55
CA SER A 56 -16.04 0.00 -8.96
C SER A 56 -14.58 -0.41 -9.18
N PHE A 57 -14.21 -1.65 -8.82
CA PHE A 57 -12.83 -2.14 -8.92
C PHE A 57 -12.24 -2.02 -10.34
N ALA A 58 -13.04 -2.33 -11.37
CA ALA A 58 -12.62 -2.26 -12.77
C ALA A 58 -12.16 -0.84 -13.20
N ALA A 59 -12.65 0.22 -12.53
CA ALA A 59 -12.21 1.59 -12.84
C ALA A 59 -10.76 1.89 -12.39
N PHE A 60 -10.16 1.00 -11.59
CA PHE A 60 -8.76 1.08 -11.17
C PHE A 60 -7.86 0.12 -11.96
N GLU A 61 -8.41 -0.70 -12.84
CA GLU A 61 -7.66 -1.76 -13.50
C GLU A 61 -6.77 -1.23 -14.64
N GLY A 62 -5.48 -1.57 -14.58
CA GLY A 62 -4.52 -1.29 -15.65
C GLY A 62 -3.77 0.05 -15.52
N GLU A 63 -2.82 0.24 -16.43
CA GLU A 63 -1.93 1.41 -16.48
C GLU A 63 -2.59 2.66 -17.09
N GLU A 64 -3.72 2.47 -17.78
CA GLU A 64 -4.52 3.55 -18.37
C GLU A 64 -5.85 3.75 -17.63
N ALA A 65 -5.95 3.24 -16.39
CA ALA A 65 -7.16 3.35 -15.59
C ALA A 65 -7.60 4.82 -15.46
N PRO A 66 -8.88 5.14 -15.69
CA PRO A 66 -9.37 6.53 -15.67
C PRO A 66 -9.20 7.20 -14.30
N THR A 67 -9.01 6.40 -13.25
CA THR A 67 -8.79 6.85 -11.88
C THR A 67 -7.37 7.37 -11.61
N LEU A 68 -6.40 7.14 -12.50
CA LEU A 68 -5.01 7.57 -12.32
C LEU A 68 -4.82 9.10 -12.31
N GLN A 69 -5.79 9.85 -12.81
CA GLN A 69 -5.80 11.32 -12.74
C GLN A 69 -6.39 11.85 -11.41
N ARG A 70 -6.82 10.96 -10.51
CA ARG A 70 -7.53 11.31 -9.27
C ARG A 70 -6.84 10.72 -8.06
N LYS A 71 -6.67 11.53 -7.01
CA LYS A 71 -6.10 11.10 -5.72
C LYS A 71 -7.17 10.37 -4.87
N LEU A 72 -7.53 9.15 -5.26
CA LEU A 72 -8.60 8.37 -4.62
C LEU A 72 -8.12 7.43 -3.51
N ALA A 73 -6.81 7.16 -3.44
CA ALA A 73 -6.22 6.41 -2.34
C ALA A 73 -5.68 7.35 -1.27
N THR A 74 -5.96 7.03 -0.02
CA THR A 74 -5.36 7.68 1.15
C THR A 74 -4.63 6.63 1.97
N ILE A 75 -3.35 6.89 2.26
CA ILE A 75 -2.55 6.09 3.18
C ILE A 75 -2.18 7.00 4.35
N ARG A 76 -2.54 6.59 5.56
CA ARG A 76 -2.14 7.26 6.80
C ARG A 76 -1.30 6.30 7.64
N VAL A 77 -0.09 6.73 7.96
CA VAL A 77 0.79 6.07 8.91
C VAL A 77 0.78 6.90 10.18
N VAL A 78 0.26 6.32 11.26
CA VAL A 78 0.36 6.87 12.62
C VAL A 78 1.64 6.30 13.22
N ALA A 79 2.56 7.15 13.62
CA ALA A 79 3.83 6.75 14.23
C ALA A 79 4.09 7.55 15.51
N LEU A 80 4.93 7.01 16.39
CA LEU A 80 5.20 7.62 17.70
C LEU A 80 5.68 9.08 17.62
N ARG A 81 6.37 9.44 16.55
CA ARG A 81 6.97 10.78 16.39
C ARG A 81 6.18 11.71 15.47
N ARG A 82 5.49 11.15 14.48
CA ARG A 82 4.78 11.94 13.46
C ARG A 82 3.77 11.08 12.71
N ASP A 83 2.59 11.66 12.49
CA ASP A 83 1.62 11.14 11.55
C ASP A 83 1.94 11.62 10.13
N VAL A 84 1.92 10.69 9.18
CA VAL A 84 2.05 10.98 7.75
C VAL A 84 0.80 10.53 7.04
N THR A 85 0.17 11.43 6.29
CA THR A 85 -0.98 11.11 5.45
C THR A 85 -0.67 11.54 4.02
N VAL A 86 -0.90 10.63 3.08
CA VAL A 86 -0.69 10.83 1.66
C VAL A 86 -1.98 10.50 0.93
N SER A 87 -2.38 11.40 0.03
CA SER A 87 -3.44 11.12 -0.94
C SER A 87 -2.82 11.05 -2.33
N THR A 88 -3.04 9.93 -3.02
CA THR A 88 -2.31 9.56 -4.23
C THR A 88 -3.22 8.82 -5.21
N PRO A 89 -2.96 8.90 -6.52
CA PRO A 89 -3.59 8.00 -7.47
C PRO A 89 -3.16 6.56 -7.21
N VAL A 90 -4.02 5.62 -7.61
CA VAL A 90 -3.71 4.20 -7.48
C VAL A 90 -4.26 3.48 -8.70
N SER A 91 -3.50 2.52 -9.21
CA SER A 91 -4.00 1.50 -10.13
C SER A 91 -4.04 0.16 -9.42
N GLY A 92 -4.66 -0.81 -10.06
CA GLY A 92 -4.65 -2.17 -9.60
C GLY A 92 -4.94 -3.16 -10.70
N ARG A 93 -5.19 -4.39 -10.28
CA ARG A 93 -5.57 -5.49 -11.16
C ARG A 93 -6.33 -6.54 -10.38
N PHE A 94 -7.18 -7.28 -11.06
CA PHE A 94 -7.67 -8.54 -10.52
C PHE A 94 -6.55 -9.59 -10.48
N LEU A 95 -6.56 -10.38 -9.42
CA LEU A 95 -5.75 -11.56 -9.26
C LEU A 95 -6.57 -12.80 -9.68
N ALA A 96 -5.88 -13.90 -9.98
CA ALA A 96 -6.53 -15.13 -10.46
C ALA A 96 -7.53 -15.74 -9.47
N ASP A 97 -7.40 -15.43 -8.17
CA ASP A 97 -8.31 -15.87 -7.10
C ASP A 97 -9.55 -14.96 -6.92
N GLY A 98 -9.73 -13.95 -7.79
CA GLY A 98 -10.82 -12.97 -7.70
C GLY A 98 -10.57 -11.83 -6.71
N SER A 99 -9.41 -11.79 -6.05
CA SER A 99 -8.98 -10.65 -5.25
C SER A 99 -8.59 -9.46 -6.14
N PHE A 100 -8.62 -8.24 -5.61
CA PHE A 100 -8.12 -7.05 -6.32
C PHE A 100 -6.94 -6.45 -5.58
N ALA A 101 -5.85 -6.17 -6.30
CA ALA A 101 -4.63 -5.60 -5.75
C ALA A 101 -4.44 -4.16 -6.19
N PHE A 102 -4.68 -3.20 -5.29
CA PHE A 102 -4.28 -1.82 -5.46
C PHE A 102 -2.78 -1.69 -5.23
N THR A 103 -2.06 -1.03 -6.14
CA THR A 103 -0.60 -0.92 -6.08
C THR A 103 -0.18 0.53 -6.17
N LEU A 104 0.63 0.96 -5.20
CA LEU A 104 1.35 2.23 -5.22
C LEU A 104 2.84 1.91 -5.29
N THR A 105 3.50 2.34 -6.36
CA THR A 105 4.95 2.16 -6.53
C THR A 105 5.62 3.52 -6.65
N ALA A 106 6.74 3.69 -5.99
CA ALA A 106 7.56 4.89 -6.15
C ALA A 106 9.06 4.56 -6.10
N PRO A 107 9.90 5.41 -6.71
CA PRO A 107 11.33 5.38 -6.50
C PRO A 107 11.65 5.51 -5.01
N LEU A 108 12.58 4.68 -4.54
CA LEU A 108 13.10 4.74 -3.18
C LEU A 108 13.99 5.98 -2.99
N LEU A 109 14.68 6.39 -4.05
CA LEU A 109 15.52 7.58 -4.10
C LEU A 109 14.69 8.81 -4.50
N GLY A 110 14.80 9.89 -3.72
CA GLY A 110 14.13 11.17 -3.98
C GLY A 110 13.13 11.59 -2.90
N ARG A 111 12.70 12.86 -2.94
CA ARG A 111 11.66 13.39 -2.03
C ARG A 111 10.29 13.16 -2.64
N ASN A 112 9.65 12.05 -2.31
CA ASN A 112 8.29 11.74 -2.75
C ASN A 112 7.40 11.30 -1.57
N GLU A 113 6.08 11.34 -1.79
CA GLU A 113 5.07 11.03 -0.78
C GLU A 113 5.21 9.61 -0.23
N VAL A 114 5.58 8.64 -1.08
CA VAL A 114 5.77 7.25 -0.69
C VAL A 114 6.99 7.09 0.21
N LYS A 115 8.09 7.82 -0.05
CA LYS A 115 9.24 7.86 0.84
C LYS A 115 8.86 8.36 2.24
N TRP A 116 8.01 9.38 2.35
CA TRP A 116 7.56 9.84 3.66
C TRP A 116 6.74 8.80 4.40
N LEU A 117 5.89 8.04 3.69
CA LEU A 117 5.15 6.93 4.27
C LEU A 117 6.09 5.84 4.76
N THR A 118 7.09 5.45 3.96
CA THR A 118 8.03 4.42 4.34
C THR A 118 8.93 4.85 5.49
N ASP A 119 9.42 6.09 5.48
CA ASP A 119 10.20 6.66 6.59
C ASP A 119 9.35 6.65 7.89
N ALA A 120 8.06 7.01 7.82
CA ALA A 120 7.15 6.93 8.96
C ALA A 120 6.90 5.49 9.43
N MET A 121 6.86 4.51 8.51
CA MET A 121 6.75 3.09 8.87
C MET A 121 8.00 2.58 9.58
N ILE A 122 9.20 2.95 9.11
CA ILE A 122 10.50 2.59 9.70
C ILE A 122 10.67 3.20 11.10
N LEU A 123 10.31 4.49 11.26
CA LEU A 123 10.52 5.25 12.50
C LEU A 123 9.54 4.90 13.64
N GLY A 124 8.87 3.75 13.55
CA GLY A 124 7.97 3.23 14.59
C GLY A 124 6.51 3.59 14.33
N ALA A 125 5.99 3.14 13.19
CA ALA A 125 4.54 3.10 13.00
C ALA A 125 3.86 2.31 14.12
N VAL A 126 2.66 2.75 14.48
CA VAL A 126 1.74 2.11 15.42
C VAL A 126 0.49 1.62 14.69
N LEU A 127 0.08 2.33 13.64
CA LEU A 127 -1.09 2.01 12.84
C LEU A 127 -0.86 2.43 11.39
N VAL A 128 -1.21 1.57 10.45
CA VAL A 128 -1.31 1.92 9.02
C VAL A 128 -2.77 1.83 8.62
N VAL A 129 -3.30 2.93 8.08
CA VAL A 129 -4.68 3.02 7.60
C VAL A 129 -4.63 3.22 6.09
N LEU A 130 -5.33 2.36 5.35
CA LEU A 130 -5.52 2.51 3.92
C LEU A 130 -7.00 2.67 3.60
N SER A 131 -7.29 3.64 2.73
CA SER A 131 -8.63 3.89 2.21
C SER A 131 -8.55 4.11 0.71
N VAL A 132 -9.46 3.50 -0.05
CA VAL A 132 -9.65 3.78 -1.48
C VAL A 132 -11.09 4.19 -1.67
N GLN A 133 -11.31 5.42 -2.12
CA GLN A 133 -12.64 5.97 -2.41
C GLN A 133 -13.10 5.47 -3.78
N ASP A 134 -14.38 5.12 -3.90
CA ASP A 134 -14.98 4.75 -5.18
C ASP A 134 -15.00 5.98 -6.12
N PRO A 135 -14.65 5.82 -7.41
CA PRO A 135 -14.57 6.95 -8.33
C PRO A 135 -15.94 7.53 -8.70
N VAL A 136 -17.02 6.77 -8.55
CA VAL A 136 -18.38 7.18 -8.91
C VAL A 136 -19.11 7.74 -7.68
N ASP A 137 -18.99 7.09 -6.53
CA ASP A 137 -19.66 7.49 -5.28
C ASP A 137 -18.68 7.76 -4.13
N PRO A 138 -18.45 9.03 -3.75
CA PRO A 138 -17.46 9.38 -2.73
C PRO A 138 -17.78 8.87 -1.32
N ASN A 139 -19.03 8.43 -1.08
CA ASN A 139 -19.43 7.83 0.20
C ASN A 139 -19.01 6.36 0.30
N LYS A 140 -18.71 5.71 -0.83
CA LYS A 140 -18.28 4.32 -0.88
C LYS A 140 -16.76 4.23 -0.85
N ARG A 141 -16.24 3.37 0.02
CA ARG A 141 -14.80 3.17 0.18
C ARG A 141 -14.45 1.76 0.60
N VAL A 142 -13.30 1.30 0.12
CA VAL A 142 -12.56 0.19 0.69
C VAL A 142 -11.67 0.77 1.78
N TYR A 143 -11.66 0.16 2.97
CA TYR A 143 -10.96 0.69 4.14
C TYR A 143 -10.38 -0.42 4.99
N ALA A 144 -9.13 -0.30 5.44
CA ALA A 144 -8.55 -1.21 6.41
C ALA A 144 -7.57 -0.51 7.35
N GLN A 145 -7.43 -1.09 8.54
CA GLN A 145 -6.48 -0.68 9.57
C GLN A 145 -5.57 -1.85 9.91
N PHE A 146 -4.27 -1.64 9.83
CA PHE A 146 -3.25 -2.65 10.09
C PHE A 146 -2.45 -2.21 11.32
N GLN A 147 -2.49 -3.04 12.37
CA GLN A 147 -1.70 -2.80 13.57
C GLN A 147 -0.22 -2.96 13.24
N ALA A 148 0.59 -2.00 13.68
CA ALA A 148 2.00 -1.99 13.37
C ALA A 148 2.80 -3.11 14.06
N SER A 149 2.36 -3.65 15.19
CA SER A 149 2.99 -4.85 15.75
C SER A 149 2.97 -6.04 14.78
N GLN A 150 2.03 -6.03 13.82
CA GLN A 150 1.91 -7.02 12.75
C GLN A 150 2.45 -6.51 11.40
N ALA A 151 2.62 -5.19 11.23
CA ALA A 151 3.04 -4.56 9.97
C ALA A 151 4.43 -3.91 10.04
N ALA A 152 4.71 -3.09 11.06
CA ALA A 152 5.88 -2.25 11.16
C ALA A 152 7.19 -3.01 11.42
N THR A 153 7.25 -4.06 12.24
CA THR A 153 8.53 -4.79 12.39
C THR A 153 8.91 -5.52 11.09
N PRO A 154 8.01 -6.28 10.43
CA PRO A 154 8.31 -6.85 9.12
C PRO A 154 8.61 -5.80 8.05
N VAL A 155 7.86 -4.69 8.01
CA VAL A 155 8.07 -3.61 7.04
C VAL A 155 9.38 -2.88 7.31
N ALA A 156 9.71 -2.56 8.56
CA ALA A 156 10.99 -1.98 8.93
C ALA A 156 12.14 -2.89 8.54
N ASN A 157 12.05 -4.21 8.77
CA ASN A 157 13.08 -5.17 8.33
C ASN A 157 13.23 -5.25 6.80
N VAL A 158 12.14 -5.06 6.05
CA VAL A 158 12.17 -4.94 4.59
C VAL A 158 12.86 -3.65 4.19
N MET A 159 12.50 -2.54 4.82
CA MET A 159 12.97 -1.19 4.50
C MET A 159 14.41 -0.89 4.95
N ASP A 160 14.86 -1.38 6.10
CA ASP A 160 16.27 -1.32 6.54
C ASP A 160 17.19 -2.03 5.54
N GLY A 161 16.66 -3.03 4.83
CA GLY A 161 17.37 -3.73 3.76
C GLY A 161 17.27 -3.07 2.38
N CYS A 162 16.44 -2.04 2.22
CA CYS A 162 16.24 -1.32 0.97
C CYS A 162 17.32 -0.29 0.70
N ASP A 163 18.22 -0.03 1.65
CA ASP A 163 19.26 0.97 1.52
C ASP A 163 20.15 0.60 0.32
N ALA A 164 19.83 1.22 -0.82
CA ALA A 164 20.63 1.18 -2.03
C ALA A 164 21.88 1.98 -1.70
N SER A 165 22.85 1.33 -1.04
CA SER A 165 24.23 1.78 -0.86
C SER A 165 24.43 3.30 -0.76
N ARG A 166 24.64 3.78 0.48
CA ARG A 166 25.23 5.11 0.80
C ARG A 166 26.08 5.72 -0.31
#